data_AF-A0A1Y3MRW9-F1
#
_entry.id   AF-A0A1Y3MRW9-F1
#
_cell.length_a   1.000
_cell.length_b   1.000
_cell.length_c   1.000
_cell.angle_alpha   90.00
_cell.angle_beta   90.00
_cell.angle_gamma   90.00
#
_symmetry.space_group_name_H-M   'P 1'
#
loop_
_entity.id
_entity.type
_entity.pdbx_description
1 polymer ?
#
loop_
_entity_poly.entity_id
_entity_poly.type
_entity_poly.pdbx_seq_one_letter_code
_entity_poly.pdbx_strand_id
1 'polypeptide(L)'
;MLTPEQLSLLESERKYFVEYDRSEATYFQWLFSKGTNYSCYIEYLNSTTEEFNINKTIDIKPVLKIVLIHYVLRCTGNVMDKFGELKSNYYSNEKVIVDGNETIVCNYYSKQPYQHPLRWFVTRYIGTILWYVGEMAVDWYPLLRTRAVARNDKSIKYVYLTCGIFNFSKVLLILYHFTLSPTEIYDKDGVYNENRIQQFYFYYWMIQLTIICTSFIYELTVFLVLKKKFFNKTEANFGFLKKFRTISEYRIFFTAAISVTFLPAISISIFLNCFYYMKGFRKLDTTFEDIRKLIANVEYYMIFIDQILLLYSQKKHTTGFTSSDSEGGKNEHSNPLLKPITSHSYLETLNKINSNDTLTNNSEYYDTNSVFNTLKSNYSNYSNYK
;
A
#
# COMPACT_ATOMS: atom_id res chain seq x y z
N MET A 1 -25.68 4.95 28.43
CA MET A 1 -25.62 6.43 28.52
C MET A 1 -24.18 6.84 28.72
N LEU A 2 -23.71 7.89 28.04
CA LEU A 2 -22.33 8.40 28.20
C LEU A 2 -22.11 8.95 29.61
N THR A 3 -20.93 8.70 30.18
CA THR A 3 -20.55 9.29 31.47
C THR A 3 -20.23 10.78 31.31
N PRO A 4 -20.33 11.60 32.38
CA PRO A 4 -19.95 13.01 32.33
C PRO A 4 -18.51 13.23 31.84
N GLU A 5 -17.59 12.33 32.18
CA GLU A 5 -16.20 12.34 31.71
C GLU A 5 -16.12 12.12 30.19
N GLN A 6 -16.88 11.17 29.64
CA GLN A 6 -16.95 10.92 28.20
C GLN A 6 -17.55 12.12 27.45
N LEU A 7 -18.57 12.75 28.01
CA LEU A 7 -19.14 14.00 27.48
C LEU A 7 -18.08 15.12 27.44
N SER A 8 -17.28 15.28 28.50
CA SER A 8 -16.21 16.29 28.53
C SER A 8 -15.14 16.07 27.45
N LEU A 9 -14.79 14.81 27.18
CA LEU A 9 -13.87 14.43 26.10
C LEU A 9 -14.47 14.73 24.73
N LEU A 10 -15.75 14.41 24.53
CA LEU A 10 -16.45 14.66 23.27
C LEU A 10 -16.62 16.16 23.00
N GLU A 11 -16.76 17.00 24.03
CA GLU A 11 -16.87 18.46 23.87
C GLU A 11 -15.64 19.04 23.17
N SER A 12 -14.45 18.46 23.39
CA SER A 12 -13.22 18.86 22.69
C SER A 12 -13.25 18.58 21.18
N GLU A 13 -14.10 17.64 20.74
CA GLU A 13 -14.30 17.31 19.32
C GLU A 13 -15.38 18.18 18.66
N ARG A 14 -16.09 19.03 19.40
CA ARG A 14 -17.21 19.84 18.90
C ARG A 14 -16.83 20.76 17.72
N LYS A 15 -15.56 21.19 17.65
CA LYS A 15 -15.00 21.97 16.54
C LYS A 15 -14.99 21.26 15.18
N TYR A 16 -15.17 19.94 15.15
CA TYR A 16 -15.26 19.15 13.92
C TYR A 16 -16.71 18.98 13.42
N PHE A 17 -17.66 19.69 14.00
CA PHE A 17 -19.08 19.66 13.61
C PHE A 17 -19.51 21.03 13.09
N VAL A 18 -20.37 21.04 12.07
CA VAL A 18 -20.93 22.28 11.50
C VAL A 18 -22.31 22.48 12.12
N GLU A 19 -22.38 23.32 13.16
CA GLU A 19 -23.61 23.53 13.95
C GLU A 19 -24.52 24.62 13.36
N TYR A 20 -23.95 25.73 12.90
CA TYR A 20 -24.71 26.91 12.45
C TYR A 20 -24.29 27.32 11.03
N ASP A 21 -25.25 27.84 10.26
CA ASP A 21 -25.09 28.33 8.89
C ASP A 21 -24.24 27.44 7.98
N ARG A 22 -24.76 26.25 7.69
CA ARG A 22 -24.18 25.31 6.72
C ARG A 22 -23.88 25.93 5.35
N SER A 23 -24.61 26.98 4.99
CA SER A 23 -24.42 27.79 3.78
C SER A 23 -23.17 28.68 3.82
N GLU A 24 -22.70 29.06 5.01
CA GLU A 24 -21.51 29.90 5.20
C GLU A 24 -20.26 29.07 5.54
N ALA A 25 -20.42 27.78 5.82
CA ALA A 25 -19.30 26.90 6.09
C ALA A 25 -18.35 26.80 4.89
N THR A 26 -17.07 27.08 5.14
CA THR A 26 -16.02 26.99 4.13
C THR A 26 -15.84 25.57 3.62
N TYR A 27 -15.29 25.42 2.41
CA TYR A 27 -14.99 24.10 1.85
C TYR A 27 -14.11 23.23 2.77
N PHE A 28 -13.13 23.83 3.45
CA PHE A 28 -12.29 23.11 4.40
C PHE A 28 -13.04 22.68 5.67
N GLN A 29 -13.97 23.48 6.18
CA GLN A 29 -14.82 23.08 7.30
C GLN A 29 -15.70 21.89 6.91
N TRP A 30 -16.30 21.90 5.72
CA TRP A 30 -17.04 20.75 5.20
C TRP A 30 -16.16 19.50 5.07
N LEU A 31 -14.98 19.65 4.46
CA LEU A 31 -14.03 18.55 4.22
C LEU A 31 -13.55 17.87 5.51
N PHE A 32 -13.31 18.63 6.57
CA PHE A 32 -12.84 18.10 7.86
C PHE A 32 -13.96 17.91 8.89
N SER A 33 -15.22 18.19 8.53
CA SER A 33 -16.35 17.97 9.43
C SER A 33 -16.70 16.48 9.55
N LYS A 34 -17.40 16.11 10.62
CA LYS A 34 -18.04 14.79 10.75
C LYS A 34 -19.39 14.69 10.02
N GLY A 35 -19.76 15.70 9.23
CA GLY A 35 -20.95 15.68 8.36
C GLY A 35 -22.30 15.76 9.08
N THR A 36 -22.34 15.99 10.39
CA THR A 36 -23.58 16.16 11.17
C THR A 36 -23.42 17.25 12.24
N ASN A 37 -24.49 17.59 12.96
CA ASN A 37 -24.40 18.44 14.15
C ASN A 37 -23.97 17.63 15.38
N TYR A 38 -23.39 18.31 16.37
CA TYR A 38 -22.85 17.65 17.56
C TYR A 38 -23.93 16.94 18.37
N SER A 39 -25.12 17.54 18.52
CA SER A 39 -26.25 16.96 19.26
C SER A 39 -26.69 15.61 18.70
N CYS A 40 -26.85 15.49 17.37
CA CYS A 40 -27.20 14.24 16.70
C CYS A 40 -26.12 13.17 16.90
N TYR A 41 -24.85 13.57 16.92
CA TYR A 41 -23.75 12.64 17.21
C TYR A 41 -23.78 12.12 18.65
N ILE A 42 -24.08 12.97 19.64
CA ILE A 42 -24.25 12.57 21.04
C ILE A 42 -25.46 11.65 21.22
N GLU A 43 -26.58 11.96 20.57
CA GLU A 43 -27.77 11.11 20.58
C GLU A 43 -27.47 9.72 20.01
N TYR A 44 -26.78 9.65 18.87
CA TYR A 44 -26.31 8.40 18.29
C TYR A 44 -25.38 7.61 19.23
N LEU A 45 -24.41 8.27 19.87
CA LEU A 45 -23.52 7.61 20.83
C LEU A 45 -24.27 7.08 22.06
N ASN A 46 -25.28 7.81 22.52
CA ASN A 46 -26.14 7.36 23.62
C ASN A 46 -27.06 6.21 23.23
N SER A 47 -27.48 6.14 21.96
CA SER A 47 -28.33 5.05 21.45
C SER A 47 -27.55 3.77 21.15
N THR A 48 -26.20 3.82 21.14
CA THR A 48 -25.38 2.64 20.85
C THR A 48 -25.08 1.87 22.15
N THR A 49 -25.46 0.60 22.23
CA THR A 49 -25.23 -0.29 23.39
C THR A 49 -23.73 -0.51 23.66
N GLU A 50 -23.37 -0.73 24.94
CA GLU A 50 -21.97 -0.87 25.42
C GLU A 50 -21.13 -1.89 24.64
N GLU A 51 -21.76 -2.93 24.08
CA GLU A 51 -21.09 -3.95 23.25
C GLU A 51 -20.45 -3.40 21.97
N PHE A 52 -20.99 -2.30 21.40
CA PHE A 52 -20.41 -1.66 20.22
C PHE A 52 -19.20 -0.78 20.56
N ASN A 53 -19.11 -0.30 21.81
CA ASN A 53 -18.01 0.57 22.27
C ASN A 53 -16.74 -0.21 22.63
N ILE A 54 -16.88 -1.45 23.12
CA ILE A 54 -15.72 -2.32 23.44
C ILE A 54 -15.00 -2.79 22.16
N ASN A 55 -15.72 -2.90 21.03
CA ASN A 55 -15.15 -3.37 19.76
C ASN A 55 -14.54 -2.24 18.89
N LYS A 56 -14.74 -0.96 19.23
CA LYS A 56 -14.29 0.21 18.43
C LYS A 56 -12.87 0.71 18.79
N THR A 57 -12.30 0.21 19.88
CA THR A 57 -11.06 0.71 20.51
C THR A 57 -9.84 -0.21 20.33
N ILE A 58 -10.00 -1.44 19.84
CA ILE A 58 -8.88 -2.39 19.71
C ILE A 58 -8.15 -2.19 18.37
N ASP A 59 -7.11 -1.35 18.40
CA ASP A 59 -5.84 -1.41 17.64
C ASP A 59 -5.80 -1.57 16.11
N ILE A 60 -6.91 -1.62 15.38
CA ILE A 60 -6.90 -1.63 13.90
C ILE A 60 -6.63 -0.22 13.33
N LYS A 61 -7.03 0.83 14.06
CA LYS A 61 -6.91 2.21 13.59
C LYS A 61 -5.47 2.63 13.25
N PRO A 62 -4.43 2.38 14.06
CA PRO A 62 -3.09 2.88 13.76
C PRO A 62 -2.51 2.22 12.50
N VAL A 63 -2.61 0.90 12.37
CA VAL A 63 -2.01 0.19 11.23
C VAL A 63 -2.75 0.50 9.92
N LEU A 64 -4.08 0.47 9.93
CA LEU A 64 -4.85 0.80 8.73
C LEU A 64 -4.62 2.24 8.28
N LYS A 65 -4.45 3.19 9.21
CA LYS A 65 -4.09 4.58 8.89
C LYS A 65 -2.73 4.67 8.21
N ILE A 66 -1.73 3.93 8.68
CA ILE A 66 -0.40 3.89 8.06
C ILE A 66 -0.49 3.38 6.62
N VAL A 67 -1.20 2.26 6.40
CA VAL A 67 -1.40 1.68 5.06
C VAL A 67 -2.14 2.65 4.14
N LEU A 68 -3.16 3.35 4.66
CA LEU A 68 -3.90 4.36 3.89
C LEU A 68 -3.02 5.55 3.50
N ILE A 69 -2.23 6.09 4.44
CA ILE A 69 -1.29 7.19 4.18
C ILE A 69 -0.29 6.79 3.10
N HIS A 70 0.30 5.60 3.22
CA HIS A 70 1.18 5.07 2.18
C HIS A 70 0.51 5.00 0.81
N TYR A 71 -0.68 4.41 0.75
CA TYR A 71 -1.39 4.23 -0.51
C TYR A 71 -1.69 5.58 -1.16
N VAL A 72 -2.21 6.55 -0.39
CA VAL A 72 -2.47 7.91 -0.88
C VAL A 72 -1.20 8.56 -1.40
N LEU A 73 -0.12 8.58 -0.61
CA LEU A 73 1.15 9.18 -1.01
C LEU A 73 1.74 8.53 -2.27
N ARG A 74 1.70 7.19 -2.36
CA ARG A 74 2.20 6.44 -3.51
C ARG A 74 1.37 6.69 -4.76
N CYS A 75 0.05 6.72 -4.63
CA CYS A 75 -0.86 7.09 -5.72
C CYS A 75 -0.62 8.52 -6.19
N THR A 76 -0.46 9.49 -5.29
CA THR A 76 -0.13 10.88 -5.65
C THR A 76 1.22 10.95 -6.37
N GLY A 77 2.24 10.23 -5.91
CA GLY A 77 3.52 10.15 -6.61
C GLY A 77 3.39 9.58 -8.03
N ASN A 78 2.62 8.51 -8.22
CA ASN A 78 2.35 7.93 -9.54
C ASN A 78 1.60 8.90 -10.46
N VAL A 79 0.63 9.65 -9.92
CA VAL A 79 -0.09 10.68 -10.66
C VAL A 79 0.87 11.78 -11.10
N MET A 80 1.76 12.25 -10.23
CA MET A 80 2.79 13.24 -10.59
C MET A 80 3.74 12.74 -11.67
N ASP A 81 4.13 11.46 -11.62
CA ASP A 81 4.94 10.83 -12.66
C ASP A 81 4.24 10.84 -14.03
N LYS A 82 2.95 10.47 -14.05
CA LYS A 82 2.10 10.53 -15.26
C LYS A 82 1.85 11.94 -15.77
N PHE A 83 1.71 12.92 -14.89
CA PHE A 83 1.67 14.32 -15.29
C PHE A 83 2.98 14.76 -15.97
N GLY A 84 4.12 14.22 -15.52
CA GLY A 84 5.41 14.44 -16.17
C GLY A 84 5.46 13.91 -17.61
N GLU A 85 4.82 12.78 -17.90
CA GLU A 85 4.76 12.19 -19.25
C GLU A 85 4.02 13.08 -20.26
N LEU A 86 3.11 13.96 -19.83
CA LEU A 86 2.40 14.90 -20.71
C LEU A 86 3.33 15.96 -21.32
N LYS A 87 4.56 16.09 -20.82
CA LYS A 87 5.58 17.02 -21.31
C LYS A 87 6.71 16.25 -22.02
N SER A 88 6.38 15.61 -23.13
CA SER A 88 7.30 14.78 -23.92
C SER A 88 8.33 15.58 -24.74
N ASN A 89 8.01 16.82 -25.10
CA ASN A 89 8.86 17.64 -25.96
C ASN A 89 9.57 18.74 -25.17
N TYR A 90 10.88 18.85 -25.35
CA TYR A 90 11.70 19.95 -24.85
C TYR A 90 12.77 20.28 -25.88
N TYR A 91 12.93 21.56 -26.19
CA TYR A 91 13.88 22.03 -27.19
C TYR A 91 15.23 22.27 -26.53
N SER A 92 16.28 21.62 -27.03
CA SER A 92 17.65 21.76 -26.54
C SER A 92 18.67 21.77 -27.68
N ASN A 93 19.84 22.31 -27.42
CA ASN A 93 20.94 22.30 -28.39
C ASN A 93 21.71 20.97 -28.31
N GLU A 94 22.19 20.49 -29.45
CA GLU A 94 23.05 19.31 -29.56
C GLU A 94 24.27 19.66 -30.41
N LYS A 95 25.46 19.29 -29.93
CA LYS A 95 26.71 19.48 -30.67
C LYS A 95 26.86 18.31 -31.64
N VAL A 96 26.78 18.59 -32.94
CA VAL A 96 26.97 17.60 -34.00
C VAL A 96 28.20 17.98 -34.79
N ILE A 97 29.09 17.02 -34.99
CA ILE A 97 30.29 17.19 -35.81
C ILE A 97 29.87 16.95 -37.26
N VAL A 98 29.86 18.03 -38.06
CA VAL A 98 29.59 17.99 -39.51
C VAL A 98 30.88 18.40 -40.21
N ASP A 99 31.42 17.52 -41.05
CA ASP A 99 32.67 17.74 -41.79
C ASP A 99 33.88 18.12 -40.92
N GLY A 100 33.94 17.60 -39.69
CA GLY A 100 35.02 17.88 -38.73
C GLY A 100 34.86 19.19 -37.96
N ASN A 101 33.85 20.00 -38.25
CA ASN A 101 33.51 21.20 -37.49
C ASN A 101 32.36 20.92 -36.52
N GLU A 102 32.47 21.42 -35.29
CA GLU A 102 31.38 21.37 -34.32
C GLU A 102 30.30 22.38 -34.73
N THR A 103 29.11 21.88 -35.03
CA THR A 103 27.94 22.71 -35.31
C THR A 103 26.88 22.47 -34.24
N ILE A 104 26.18 23.53 -33.85
CA ILE A 104 25.09 23.47 -32.88
C ILE A 104 23.79 23.31 -33.65
N VAL A 105 23.09 22.19 -33.41
CA VAL A 105 21.81 21.88 -34.04
C VAL A 105 20.73 21.81 -32.97
N CYS A 106 19.53 22.30 -33.29
CA CYS A 106 18.40 22.21 -32.36
C CYS A 106 17.84 20.78 -32.38
N ASN A 107 17.84 20.12 -31.22
CA ASN A 107 17.15 18.86 -30.99
C ASN A 107 15.82 19.13 -30.26
N TYR A 108 14.72 18.72 -30.88
CA TYR A 108 13.37 18.89 -30.34
C TYR A 108 12.83 17.63 -29.66
N TYR A 109 13.55 16.51 -29.73
CA TYR A 109 13.07 15.22 -29.25
C TYR A 109 13.64 14.84 -27.88
N SER A 110 12.72 14.87 -26.92
CA SER A 110 12.74 14.32 -25.56
C SER A 110 13.05 12.82 -25.41
N LYS A 111 14.20 12.27 -25.84
CA LYS A 111 14.43 10.80 -25.73
C LYS A 111 14.28 10.28 -24.30
N GLN A 112 14.75 11.06 -23.33
CA GLN A 112 14.85 10.62 -21.93
C GLN A 112 14.05 11.53 -21.00
N PRO A 113 13.43 10.96 -19.93
CA PRO A 113 12.51 11.68 -19.05
C PRO A 113 13.17 12.81 -18.25
N TYR A 114 14.50 12.79 -18.15
CA TYR A 114 15.28 13.75 -17.37
C TYR A 114 15.78 14.96 -18.16
N GLN A 115 15.58 15.00 -19.49
CA GLN A 115 15.97 16.15 -20.29
C GLN A 115 15.03 17.34 -20.02
N HIS A 116 13.72 17.12 -19.91
CA HIS A 116 12.79 18.20 -19.65
C HIS A 116 12.89 18.72 -18.19
N PRO A 117 13.26 19.99 -17.92
CA PRO A 117 13.51 20.50 -16.56
C PRO A 117 12.27 20.48 -15.65
N LEU A 118 11.10 20.88 -16.16
CA LEU A 118 9.85 20.80 -15.39
C LEU A 118 9.46 19.34 -15.08
N ARG A 119 9.56 18.43 -16.06
CA ARG A 119 9.34 17.00 -15.84
C ARG A 119 10.29 16.45 -14.79
N TRP A 120 11.57 16.83 -14.85
CA TRP A 120 12.54 16.49 -13.82
C TRP A 120 12.10 16.98 -12.45
N PHE A 121 11.77 18.26 -12.30
CA PHE A 121 11.32 18.82 -11.02
C PHE A 121 10.08 18.08 -10.47
N VAL A 122 9.02 17.92 -11.29
CA VAL A 122 7.77 17.30 -10.86
C VAL A 122 7.98 15.83 -10.49
N THR A 123 8.62 15.05 -11.37
CA THR A 123 8.77 13.60 -11.15
C THR A 123 9.85 13.28 -10.12
N ARG A 124 11.01 13.96 -10.17
CA ARG A 124 12.18 13.66 -9.34
C ARG A 124 12.21 14.36 -8.01
N TYR A 125 11.59 15.53 -7.84
CA TYR A 125 11.53 16.16 -6.52
C TYR A 125 10.22 15.79 -5.83
N ILE A 126 9.09 16.24 -6.40
CA ILE A 126 7.79 16.05 -5.76
C ILE A 126 7.40 14.56 -5.74
N GLY A 127 7.49 13.88 -6.90
CA GLY A 127 7.18 12.46 -7.02
C GLY A 127 8.04 11.59 -6.09
N THR A 128 9.36 11.78 -6.12
CA THR A 128 10.30 11.08 -5.23
C THR A 128 9.99 11.29 -3.74
N ILE A 129 9.73 12.54 -3.30
CA ILE A 129 9.37 12.81 -1.90
C ILE A 129 8.12 12.05 -1.52
N LEU A 130 7.06 12.13 -2.33
CA LEU A 130 5.79 11.45 -2.07
C LEU A 130 5.97 9.94 -1.99
N TRP A 131 6.71 9.36 -2.94
CA TRP A 131 7.02 7.93 -2.91
C TRP A 131 7.78 7.55 -1.64
N TYR A 132 8.94 8.15 -1.37
CA TYR A 132 9.77 7.74 -0.24
C TYR A 132 9.15 8.03 1.11
N VAL A 133 8.43 9.14 1.29
CA VAL A 133 7.68 9.40 2.54
C VAL A 133 6.58 8.36 2.71
N GLY A 134 5.91 7.95 1.62
CA GLY A 134 4.95 6.85 1.64
C GLY A 134 5.60 5.53 2.02
N GLU A 135 6.79 5.21 1.49
CA GLU A 135 7.53 4.00 1.85
C GLU A 135 7.96 4.02 3.32
N MET A 136 8.49 5.14 3.82
CA MET A 136 8.89 5.33 5.23
C MET A 136 7.73 5.10 6.21
N ALA A 137 6.51 5.51 5.85
CA ALA A 137 5.33 5.26 6.67
C ALA A 137 5.10 3.75 6.85
N VAL A 138 5.26 2.96 5.78
CA VAL A 138 5.08 1.50 5.82
C VAL A 138 6.23 0.80 6.53
N ASP A 139 7.44 1.33 6.48
CA ASP A 139 8.58 0.74 7.19
C ASP A 139 8.38 0.72 8.71
N TRP A 140 7.46 1.53 9.25
CA TRP A 140 7.07 1.46 10.66
C TRP A 140 6.16 0.27 10.97
N TYR A 141 5.54 -0.36 9.97
CA TYR A 141 4.63 -1.47 10.18
C TYR A 141 5.33 -2.69 10.83
N PRO A 142 6.44 -3.25 10.30
CA PRO A 142 7.10 -4.37 10.95
C PRO A 142 7.59 -4.02 12.35
N LEU A 143 8.08 -2.78 12.57
CA LEU A 143 8.46 -2.28 13.89
C LEU A 143 7.30 -2.30 14.89
N LEU A 144 6.14 -1.78 14.50
CA LEU A 144 4.94 -1.78 15.35
C LEU A 144 4.45 -3.19 15.66
N ARG A 145 4.49 -4.09 14.67
CA ARG A 145 4.13 -5.50 14.87
C ARG A 145 5.09 -6.22 15.80
N THR A 146 6.40 -6.07 15.60
CA THR A 146 7.41 -6.65 16.49
C THR A 146 7.29 -6.09 17.91
N ARG A 147 6.95 -4.80 18.07
CA ARG A 147 6.69 -4.20 19.39
C ARG A 147 5.53 -4.85 20.12
N ALA A 148 4.43 -5.13 19.42
CA ALA A 148 3.28 -5.79 20.02
C ALA A 148 3.64 -7.20 20.56
N VAL A 149 4.50 -7.92 19.84
CA VAL A 149 4.92 -9.29 20.21
C VAL A 149 6.04 -9.30 21.28
N ALA A 150 6.95 -8.32 21.24
CA ALA A 150 8.17 -8.31 22.05
C ALA A 150 8.23 -7.15 23.08
N ARG A 151 7.09 -6.74 23.64
CA ARG A 151 6.91 -5.53 24.48
C ARG A 151 7.96 -5.32 25.59
N ASN A 152 8.52 -6.39 26.15
CA ASN A 152 9.47 -6.33 27.29
C ASN A 152 10.89 -6.82 26.94
N ASP A 153 11.19 -7.10 25.68
CA ASP A 153 12.50 -7.63 25.31
C ASP A 153 13.50 -6.51 25.02
N LYS A 154 14.69 -6.56 25.64
CA LYS A 154 15.78 -5.60 25.37
C LYS A 154 16.18 -5.60 23.89
N SER A 155 15.95 -6.71 23.17
CA SER A 155 16.26 -6.84 21.76
C SER A 155 15.43 -5.94 20.84
N ILE A 156 14.29 -5.40 21.29
CA ILE A 156 13.50 -4.46 20.49
C ILE A 156 14.28 -3.16 20.19
N LYS A 157 15.22 -2.76 21.05
CA LYS A 157 16.05 -1.57 20.84
C LYS A 157 16.85 -1.65 19.54
N TYR A 158 17.32 -2.85 19.16
CA TYR A 158 18.02 -3.05 17.90
C TYR A 158 17.09 -2.86 16.70
N VAL A 159 15.84 -3.28 16.80
CA VAL A 159 14.83 -3.09 15.73
C VAL A 159 14.55 -1.60 15.52
N TYR A 160 14.45 -0.81 16.60
CA TYR A 160 14.32 0.64 16.51
C TYR A 160 15.54 1.30 15.86
N LEU A 161 16.74 0.88 16.26
CA LEU A 161 17.99 1.44 15.72
C LEU A 161 18.12 1.16 14.21
N THR A 162 17.90 -0.08 13.78
CA THR A 162 18.01 -0.45 12.36
C THR A 162 16.90 0.17 11.51
N CYS A 163 15.66 0.26 12.03
CA CYS A 163 14.58 1.00 11.38
C CYS A 163 14.92 2.50 11.22
N GLY A 164 15.55 3.11 12.22
CA GLY A 164 16.02 4.49 12.17
C GLY A 164 17.09 4.71 11.10
N ILE A 165 18.10 3.84 11.05
CA ILE A 165 19.17 3.89 10.04
C ILE A 165 18.59 3.70 8.62
N PHE A 166 17.66 2.76 8.45
CA PHE A 166 17.01 2.50 7.16
C PHE A 166 16.15 3.69 6.69
N ASN A 167 15.35 4.29 7.57
CA ASN A 167 14.59 5.49 7.22
C ASN A 167 15.50 6.69 6.95
N PHE A 168 16.60 6.83 7.69
CA PHE A 168 17.58 7.89 7.47
C PHE A 168 18.26 7.79 6.10
N SER A 169 18.59 6.57 5.63
CA SER A 169 19.18 6.40 4.29
C SER A 169 18.22 6.83 3.16
N LYS A 170 16.90 6.66 3.35
CA LYS A 170 15.88 7.22 2.42
C LYS A 170 15.81 8.75 2.47
N VAL A 171 15.90 9.35 3.65
CA VAL A 171 15.98 10.82 3.79
C VAL A 171 17.22 11.37 3.09
N LEU A 172 18.38 10.71 3.24
CA LEU A 172 19.60 11.09 2.52
C LEU A 172 19.40 11.06 0.99
N LEU A 173 18.69 10.06 0.47
CA LEU A 173 18.37 10.00 -0.96
C LEU A 173 17.46 11.15 -1.40
N ILE A 174 16.44 11.51 -0.61
CA ILE A 174 15.58 12.66 -0.88
C ILE A 174 16.43 13.94 -0.93
N LEU A 175 17.27 14.18 0.08
CA LEU A 175 18.17 15.33 0.14
C LEU A 175 19.15 15.35 -1.04
N TYR A 176 19.64 14.18 -1.46
CA TYR A 176 20.55 14.06 -2.58
C TYR A 176 19.89 14.48 -3.91
N HIS A 177 18.60 14.19 -4.13
CA HIS A 177 17.90 14.66 -5.33
C HIS A 177 17.89 16.19 -5.46
N PHE A 178 17.87 16.92 -4.33
CA PHE A 178 17.93 18.38 -4.33
C PHE A 178 19.31 18.95 -4.69
N THR A 179 20.37 18.12 -4.72
CA THR A 179 21.72 18.59 -5.07
C THR A 179 21.89 18.89 -6.56
N LEU A 180 21.05 18.32 -7.42
CA LEU A 180 21.09 18.55 -8.87
C LEU A 180 19.94 19.47 -9.27
N SER A 181 20.24 20.78 -9.39
CA SER A 181 19.28 21.78 -9.87
C SER A 181 18.86 21.52 -11.32
N PRO A 182 17.60 21.79 -11.72
CA PRO A 182 17.17 21.70 -13.11
C PRO A 182 18.00 22.59 -14.07
N THR A 183 18.62 23.65 -13.55
CA THR A 183 19.48 24.55 -14.32
C THR A 183 20.85 23.94 -14.65
N GLU A 184 21.30 22.93 -13.90
CA GLU A 184 22.60 22.26 -14.13
C GLU A 184 22.50 21.12 -15.16
N ILE A 185 21.29 20.79 -15.61
CA ILE A 185 21.05 19.75 -16.63
C ILE A 185 21.62 20.18 -17.99
N TYR A 186 21.67 21.48 -18.24
CA TYR A 186 22.14 22.08 -19.49
C TYR A 186 23.35 22.98 -19.21
N ASP A 187 24.28 23.04 -20.17
CA ASP A 187 25.39 23.99 -20.11
C ASP A 187 24.96 25.41 -20.53
N LYS A 188 25.92 26.34 -20.56
CA LYS A 188 25.67 27.75 -20.94
C LYS A 188 25.19 27.89 -22.39
N ASP A 189 25.50 26.92 -23.24
CA ASP A 189 25.13 26.89 -24.65
C ASP A 189 23.77 26.19 -24.86
N GLY A 190 23.09 25.77 -23.78
CA GLY A 190 21.83 25.03 -23.84
C GLY A 190 21.99 23.57 -24.30
N VAL A 191 23.21 23.05 -24.26
CA VAL A 191 23.54 21.66 -24.61
C VAL A 191 23.42 20.77 -23.39
N TYR A 192 22.83 19.59 -23.57
CA TYR A 192 22.59 18.65 -22.49
C TYR A 192 23.90 18.12 -21.89
N ASN A 193 24.09 18.30 -20.58
CA ASN A 193 25.33 17.92 -19.88
C ASN A 193 25.28 16.46 -19.42
N GLU A 194 25.54 15.54 -20.35
CA GLU A 194 25.49 14.09 -20.08
C GLU A 194 26.45 13.66 -18.96
N ASN A 195 27.66 14.23 -18.91
CA ASN A 195 28.67 13.87 -17.90
C ASN A 195 28.19 14.21 -16.47
N ARG A 196 27.58 15.38 -16.26
CA ARG A 196 27.04 15.80 -14.96
C ARG A 196 25.91 14.88 -14.49
N ILE A 197 25.02 14.50 -15.41
CA ILE A 197 23.88 13.62 -15.10
C ILE A 197 24.35 12.19 -14.80
N GLN A 198 25.31 11.66 -15.57
CA GLN A 198 25.91 10.36 -15.30
C GLN A 198 26.58 10.32 -13.93
N GLN A 199 27.33 11.37 -13.56
CA GLN A 199 27.94 11.48 -12.23
C GLN A 199 26.88 11.51 -11.13
N PHE A 200 25.78 12.25 -11.33
CA PHE A 200 24.66 12.27 -10.38
C PHE A 200 24.08 10.86 -10.17
N TYR A 201 23.83 10.13 -11.26
CA TYR A 201 23.28 8.77 -11.21
C TYR A 201 24.24 7.76 -10.57
N PHE A 202 25.55 7.90 -10.77
CA PHE A 202 26.53 7.04 -10.11
C PHE A 202 26.40 7.09 -8.58
N TYR A 203 26.40 8.30 -8.00
CA TYR A 203 26.21 8.45 -6.55
C TYR A 203 24.79 8.06 -6.10
N TYR A 204 23.77 8.35 -6.91
CA TYR A 204 22.40 7.88 -6.65
C TYR A 204 22.36 6.36 -6.47
N TRP A 205 23.02 5.60 -7.35
CA TRP A 205 23.07 4.14 -7.26
C TRP A 205 23.83 3.64 -6.02
N MET A 206 24.88 4.35 -5.60
CA MET A 206 25.58 4.05 -4.34
C MET A 206 24.70 4.29 -3.11
N ILE A 207 23.90 5.35 -3.10
CA ILE A 207 22.91 5.59 -2.03
C ILE A 207 21.83 4.51 -2.07
N GLN A 208 21.33 4.13 -3.24
CA GLN A 208 20.34 3.03 -3.37
C GLN A 208 20.88 1.70 -2.87
N LEU A 209 22.14 1.38 -3.17
CA LEU A 209 22.82 0.20 -2.62
C LEU A 209 22.85 0.26 -1.10
N THR A 210 23.13 1.43 -0.52
CA THR A 210 23.12 1.65 0.93
C THR A 210 21.71 1.45 1.52
N ILE A 211 20.65 1.91 0.84
CA ILE A 211 19.25 1.66 1.23
C ILE A 211 18.94 0.16 1.23
N ILE A 212 19.35 -0.57 0.19
CA ILE A 212 19.15 -2.02 0.09
C ILE A 212 19.86 -2.76 1.24
N CYS A 213 21.13 -2.43 1.49
CA CYS A 213 21.90 -3.03 2.59
C CYS A 213 21.25 -2.74 3.95
N THR A 214 20.79 -1.50 4.17
CA THR A 214 20.14 -1.12 5.44
C THR A 214 18.75 -1.75 5.60
N SER A 215 17.98 -1.93 4.52
CA SER A 215 16.71 -2.68 4.51
C SER A 215 16.93 -4.13 4.94
N PHE A 216 17.91 -4.79 4.32
CA PHE A 216 18.25 -6.18 4.63
C PHE A 216 18.63 -6.37 6.11
N ILE A 217 19.46 -5.46 6.65
CA ILE A 217 19.84 -5.49 8.08
C ILE A 217 18.62 -5.29 8.97
N TYR A 218 17.71 -4.38 8.60
CA TYR A 218 16.47 -4.13 9.34
C TYR A 218 15.58 -5.37 9.37
N GLU A 219 15.29 -5.97 8.22
CA GLU A 219 14.46 -7.18 8.11
C GLU A 219 15.09 -8.38 8.82
N LEU A 220 16.40 -8.58 8.71
CA LEU A 220 17.13 -9.62 9.43
C LEU A 220 17.00 -9.42 10.95
N THR A 221 17.08 -8.16 11.42
CA THR A 221 16.92 -7.84 12.84
C THR A 221 15.49 -8.14 13.32
N VAL A 222 14.47 -7.73 12.56
CA VAL A 222 13.06 -8.07 12.83
C VAL A 222 12.87 -9.58 12.88
N PHE A 223 13.41 -10.30 11.91
CA PHE A 223 13.34 -11.76 11.80
C PHE A 223 13.96 -12.44 13.02
N LEU A 224 15.18 -12.05 13.43
CA LEU A 224 15.86 -12.66 14.57
C LEU A 224 15.09 -12.46 15.88
N VAL A 225 14.51 -11.27 16.09
CA VAL A 225 13.71 -10.97 17.28
C VAL A 225 12.42 -11.78 17.31
N LEU A 226 11.70 -11.87 16.19
CA LEU A 226 10.48 -12.68 16.10
C LEU A 226 10.81 -14.17 16.26
N LYS A 227 11.84 -14.67 15.58
CA LYS A 227 12.30 -16.06 15.65
C LYS A 227 12.51 -16.50 17.11
N LYS A 228 13.24 -15.70 17.90
CA LYS A 228 13.52 -16.00 19.30
C LYS A 228 12.25 -16.19 20.15
N LYS A 229 11.15 -15.50 19.82
CA LYS A 229 9.88 -15.58 20.56
C LYS A 229 8.98 -16.72 20.08
N PHE A 230 8.97 -17.00 18.78
CA PHE A 230 8.09 -18.03 18.20
C PHE A 230 8.56 -19.45 18.50
N PHE A 231 9.85 -19.73 18.32
CA PHE A 231 10.35 -21.10 18.43
C PHE A 231 10.27 -21.68 19.85
N ASN A 232 10.20 -20.82 20.88
CA ASN A 232 10.02 -21.25 22.26
C ASN A 232 8.58 -21.66 22.62
N LYS A 233 7.59 -21.45 21.73
CA LYS A 233 6.17 -21.68 22.03
C LYS A 233 5.48 -22.74 21.16
N THR A 234 6.08 -23.15 20.04
CA THR A 234 5.41 -24.03 19.07
C THR A 234 5.85 -25.49 19.20
N GLU A 235 5.22 -26.23 20.11
CA GLU A 235 5.20 -27.71 20.11
C GLU A 235 3.92 -28.30 19.44
N ALA A 236 3.14 -27.48 18.73
CA ALA A 236 1.86 -27.93 18.17
C ALA A 236 1.93 -28.39 16.70
N ASN A 237 1.52 -29.65 16.47
CA ASN A 237 1.40 -30.37 15.19
C ASN A 237 0.27 -29.82 14.27
N PHE A 238 0.31 -28.55 13.90
CA PHE A 238 -0.58 -28.00 12.86
C PHE A 238 0.15 -27.82 11.53
N GLY A 239 -0.57 -28.10 10.42
CA GLY A 239 -0.09 -27.93 9.05
C GLY A 239 0.16 -26.47 8.65
N PHE A 240 1.07 -26.26 7.69
CA PHE A 240 1.55 -24.96 7.22
C PHE A 240 0.42 -23.98 6.86
N LEU A 241 -0.58 -24.43 6.10
CA LEU A 241 -1.63 -23.54 5.56
C LEU A 241 -2.55 -23.01 6.67
N LYS A 242 -2.81 -23.83 7.69
CA LYS A 242 -3.56 -23.41 8.90
C LYS A 242 -2.74 -22.40 9.71
N LYS A 243 -1.43 -22.59 9.81
CA LYS A 243 -0.50 -21.64 10.47
C LYS A 243 -0.42 -20.31 9.71
N PHE A 244 -0.27 -20.33 8.38
CA PHE A 244 -0.22 -19.13 7.52
C PHE A 244 -1.49 -18.27 7.64
N ARG A 245 -2.67 -18.92 7.65
CA ARG A 245 -3.95 -18.22 7.76
C ARG A 245 -4.16 -17.61 9.15
N THR A 246 -3.77 -18.34 10.20
CA THR A 246 -4.13 -18.00 11.58
C THR A 246 -3.11 -17.10 12.27
N ILE A 247 -1.84 -17.14 11.84
CA ILE A 247 -0.72 -16.46 12.53
C ILE A 247 -0.16 -15.36 11.62
N SER A 248 -0.35 -14.11 12.03
CA SER A 248 0.18 -12.92 11.34
C SER A 248 1.70 -12.90 11.19
N GLU A 249 2.39 -13.57 12.09
CA GLU A 249 3.84 -13.53 12.23
C GLU A 249 4.51 -14.47 11.22
N TYR A 250 3.79 -15.49 10.75
CA TYR A 250 4.26 -16.32 9.65
C TYR A 250 4.36 -15.53 8.34
N ARG A 251 3.49 -14.54 8.13
CA ARG A 251 3.53 -13.67 6.95
C ARG A 251 4.77 -12.78 6.96
N ILE A 252 5.09 -12.18 8.10
CA ILE A 252 6.32 -11.38 8.28
C ILE A 252 7.56 -12.25 8.02
N PHE A 253 7.56 -13.49 8.50
CA PHE A 253 8.64 -14.45 8.22
C PHE A 253 8.77 -14.77 6.73
N PHE A 254 7.64 -15.01 6.04
CA PHE A 254 7.63 -15.30 4.61
C PHE A 254 8.16 -14.12 3.79
N THR A 255 7.72 -12.90 4.10
CA THR A 255 8.22 -11.68 3.47
C THR A 255 9.72 -11.51 3.68
N ALA A 256 10.21 -11.68 4.92
CA ALA A 256 11.64 -11.61 5.21
C ALA A 256 12.44 -12.67 4.43
N ALA A 257 11.90 -13.88 4.24
CA ALA A 257 12.58 -14.93 3.47
C ALA A 257 12.71 -14.57 1.98
N ILE A 258 11.67 -13.99 1.38
CA ILE A 258 11.69 -13.46 0.01
C ILE A 258 12.77 -12.39 -0.10
N SER A 259 12.75 -11.38 0.77
CA SER A 259 13.67 -10.26 0.70
C SER A 259 15.13 -10.71 0.92
N VAL A 260 15.39 -11.65 1.83
CA VAL A 260 16.72 -12.26 2.00
C VAL A 260 17.23 -12.95 0.74
N THR A 261 16.35 -13.52 -0.09
CA THR A 261 16.72 -14.21 -1.32
C THR A 261 16.93 -13.25 -2.49
N PHE A 262 16.04 -12.25 -2.65
CA PHE A 262 16.07 -11.37 -3.83
C PHE A 262 16.93 -10.12 -3.66
N LEU A 263 17.08 -9.56 -2.45
CA LEU A 263 17.90 -8.36 -2.24
C LEU A 263 19.38 -8.56 -2.60
N PRO A 264 20.04 -9.71 -2.28
CA PRO A 264 21.42 -9.95 -2.71
C PRO A 264 21.57 -9.97 -4.23
N ALA A 265 20.59 -10.52 -4.96
CA ALA A 265 20.63 -10.56 -6.43
C ALA A 265 20.60 -9.15 -7.04
N ILE A 266 19.77 -8.25 -6.49
CA ILE A 266 19.75 -6.84 -6.90
C ILE A 266 21.05 -6.16 -6.52
N SER A 267 21.55 -6.38 -5.31
CA SER A 267 22.80 -5.80 -4.83
C SER A 267 23.97 -6.15 -5.75
N ILE A 268 24.09 -7.42 -6.16
CA ILE A 268 25.11 -7.87 -7.12
C ILE A 268 24.93 -7.16 -8.46
N SER A 269 23.69 -7.01 -8.93
CA SER A 269 23.41 -6.36 -10.22
C SER A 269 23.79 -4.87 -10.22
N ILE A 270 23.46 -4.14 -9.14
CA ILE A 270 23.88 -2.74 -8.95
C ILE A 270 25.39 -2.64 -8.85
N PHE A 271 26.03 -3.54 -8.10
CA PHE A 271 27.48 -3.59 -7.97
C PHE A 271 28.17 -3.81 -9.32
N LEU A 272 27.68 -4.73 -10.13
CA LEU A 272 28.18 -4.96 -11.49
C LEU A 272 28.01 -3.70 -12.36
N ASN A 273 26.87 -3.02 -12.28
CA ASN A 273 26.67 -1.77 -13.02
C ASN A 273 27.67 -0.68 -12.61
N CYS A 274 27.90 -0.52 -11.29
CA CYS A 274 28.92 0.40 -10.78
C CYS A 274 30.33 0.02 -11.26
N PHE A 275 30.64 -1.28 -11.29
CA PHE A 275 31.92 -1.79 -11.78
C PHE A 275 32.13 -1.52 -13.29
N TYR A 276 31.10 -1.75 -14.12
CA TYR A 276 31.17 -1.45 -15.55
C TYR A 276 31.27 0.05 -15.83
N TYR A 277 30.62 0.88 -15.01
CA TYR A 277 30.76 2.33 -15.08
C TYR A 277 32.21 2.77 -14.83
N MET A 278 32.88 2.20 -13.82
CA MET A 278 34.30 2.48 -13.56
C MET A 278 35.23 2.07 -14.72
N LYS A 279 34.83 1.06 -15.52
CA LYS A 279 35.55 0.63 -16.73
C LYS A 279 35.24 1.48 -17.97
N GLY A 280 34.38 2.50 -17.86
CA GLY A 280 34.05 3.41 -18.96
C GLY A 280 32.90 2.96 -19.86
N PHE A 281 32.17 1.89 -19.51
CA PHE A 281 30.96 1.49 -20.23
C PHE A 281 29.76 2.34 -19.75
N ARG A 282 29.36 3.34 -20.55
CA ARG A 282 28.42 4.40 -20.13
C ARG A 282 26.95 4.17 -20.50
N LYS A 283 26.56 3.02 -21.06
CA LYS A 283 25.19 2.79 -21.59
C LYS A 283 24.57 1.46 -21.19
N LEU A 284 24.48 1.21 -19.89
CA LEU A 284 23.66 0.11 -19.37
C LEU A 284 22.33 0.70 -18.87
N ASP A 285 21.36 0.78 -19.79
CA ASP A 285 19.96 1.07 -19.43
C ASP A 285 19.47 -0.10 -18.58
N THR A 286 19.46 0.13 -17.28
CA THR A 286 19.16 -0.91 -16.31
C THR A 286 17.84 -0.60 -15.62
N THR A 287 16.88 -1.50 -15.81
CA THR A 287 15.53 -1.49 -15.23
C THR A 287 15.53 -1.82 -13.73
N PHE A 288 16.60 -1.48 -12.99
CA PHE A 288 16.75 -1.81 -11.57
C PHE A 288 15.66 -1.17 -10.71
N GLU A 289 15.22 0.02 -11.10
CA GLU A 289 14.15 0.73 -10.41
C GLU A 289 12.85 -0.08 -10.44
N ASP A 290 12.56 -0.77 -11.55
CA ASP A 290 11.35 -1.59 -11.69
C ASP A 290 11.42 -2.86 -10.84
N ILE A 291 12.60 -3.50 -10.78
CA ILE A 291 12.83 -4.66 -9.92
C ILE A 291 12.73 -4.25 -8.44
N ARG A 292 13.32 -3.11 -8.05
CA ARG A 292 13.18 -2.54 -6.70
C ARG A 292 11.72 -2.31 -6.35
N LYS A 293 10.96 -1.68 -7.24
CA LYS A 293 9.52 -1.44 -7.08
C LYS A 293 8.75 -2.74 -6.93
N LEU A 294 9.10 -3.78 -7.70
CA LEU A 294 8.46 -5.10 -7.62
C LEU A 294 8.63 -5.72 -6.23
N ILE A 295 9.85 -5.72 -5.67
CA ILE A 295 10.09 -6.27 -4.33
C ILE A 295 9.32 -5.49 -3.27
N ALA A 296 9.42 -4.17 -3.29
CA ALA A 296 8.69 -3.32 -2.34
C ALA A 296 7.16 -3.57 -2.43
N ASN A 297 6.63 -3.74 -3.65
CA ASN A 297 5.21 -4.06 -3.83
C ASN A 297 4.82 -5.41 -3.20
N VAL A 298 5.69 -6.43 -3.27
CA VAL A 298 5.43 -7.74 -2.62
C VAL A 298 5.28 -7.56 -1.10
N GLU A 299 6.15 -6.77 -0.48
CA GLU A 299 6.05 -6.46 0.94
C GLU A 299 4.73 -5.75 1.27
N TYR A 300 4.35 -4.77 0.45
CA TYR A 300 3.10 -4.01 0.63
C TYR A 300 1.85 -4.88 0.46
N TYR A 301 1.83 -5.78 -0.52
CA TYR A 301 0.73 -6.72 -0.69
C TYR A 301 0.60 -7.66 0.52
N MET A 302 1.71 -8.11 1.10
CA MET A 302 1.68 -8.94 2.30
C MET A 302 1.10 -8.20 3.51
N ILE A 303 1.43 -6.92 3.67
CA ILE A 303 0.84 -6.07 4.72
C ILE A 303 -0.66 -5.90 4.49
N PHE A 304 -1.08 -5.66 3.25
CA PHE A 304 -2.50 -5.52 2.93
C PHE A 304 -3.30 -6.80 3.19
N ILE A 305 -2.77 -7.96 2.77
CA ILE A 305 -3.35 -9.27 3.07
C ILE A 305 -3.47 -9.49 4.58
N ASP A 306 -2.44 -9.09 5.34
CA ASP A 306 -2.46 -9.18 6.79
C ASP A 306 -3.63 -8.37 7.41
N GLN A 307 -3.85 -7.15 6.94
CA GLN A 307 -4.95 -6.31 7.42
C GLN A 307 -6.33 -6.90 7.08
N ILE A 308 -6.52 -7.43 5.87
CA ILE A 308 -7.77 -8.09 5.48
C ILE A 308 -8.05 -9.31 6.37
N LEU A 309 -7.03 -10.12 6.63
CA LEU A 309 -7.19 -11.32 7.46
C LEU A 309 -7.51 -10.99 8.91
N LEU A 310 -6.91 -9.93 9.47
CA LEU A 310 -7.25 -9.42 10.80
C LEU A 310 -8.69 -8.91 10.88
N LEU A 311 -9.15 -8.17 9.86
CA LEU A 311 -10.55 -7.71 9.80
C LEU A 311 -11.52 -8.88 9.74
N TYR A 312 -11.18 -9.94 8.99
CA TYR A 312 -12.04 -11.11 8.85
C TYR A 312 -12.08 -11.97 10.12
N SER A 313 -10.96 -12.12 10.85
CA SER A 313 -10.93 -12.89 12.08
C SER A 313 -11.81 -12.27 13.17
N GLN A 314 -11.83 -10.95 13.27
CA GLN A 314 -12.68 -10.25 14.25
C GLN A 314 -14.17 -10.45 13.99
N LYS A 315 -14.61 -10.36 12.72
CA LYS A 315 -16.02 -10.56 12.36
C LYS A 315 -16.56 -11.92 12.80
N LYS A 316 -15.73 -12.97 12.70
CA LYS A 316 -16.13 -14.33 13.11
C LYS A 316 -16.38 -14.47 14.61
N HIS A 317 -15.64 -13.73 15.44
CA HIS A 317 -15.85 -13.76 16.88
C HIS A 317 -17.16 -13.09 17.30
N THR A 318 -17.64 -12.10 16.53
CA THR A 318 -18.88 -11.38 16.84
C THR A 318 -20.14 -12.18 16.45
N THR A 319 -20.09 -13.00 15.40
CA THR A 319 -21.24 -13.78 14.92
C THR A 319 -21.48 -15.10 15.67
N GLY A 320 -20.58 -15.51 16.57
CA GLY A 320 -20.66 -16.80 17.26
C GLY A 320 -21.40 -16.80 18.62
N PHE A 321 -21.87 -15.64 19.09
CA PHE A 321 -22.36 -15.49 20.47
C PHE A 321 -23.89 -15.33 20.63
N THR A 322 -24.69 -15.43 19.56
CA THR A 322 -26.16 -15.28 19.61
C THR A 322 -26.92 -16.59 19.46
N SER A 323 -26.29 -17.73 19.74
CA SER A 323 -26.96 -19.04 19.85
C SER A 323 -26.90 -19.53 21.28
N SER A 324 -27.33 -18.70 22.22
CA SER A 324 -27.89 -19.22 23.46
C SER A 324 -29.26 -19.79 23.11
N ASP A 325 -29.25 -21.06 22.68
CA ASP A 325 -30.42 -21.92 22.73
C ASP A 325 -30.91 -21.89 24.19
N SER A 326 -31.90 -21.05 24.44
CA SER A 326 -32.77 -21.24 25.57
C SER A 326 -33.45 -22.59 25.34
N GLU A 327 -32.89 -23.64 25.94
CA GLU A 327 -33.64 -24.85 26.30
C GLU A 327 -34.75 -24.42 27.26
N GLY A 328 -35.79 -23.83 26.68
CA GLY A 328 -37.07 -23.62 27.31
C GLY A 328 -37.66 -24.99 27.53
N GLY A 329 -37.64 -25.43 28.80
CA GLY A 329 -38.37 -26.58 29.27
C GLY A 329 -39.80 -26.57 28.74
N LYS A 330 -40.18 -27.68 28.11
CA LYS A 330 -41.55 -27.97 27.73
C LYS A 330 -42.42 -27.95 28.98
N ASN A 331 -43.26 -26.93 29.12
CA ASN A 331 -44.53 -27.07 29.82
C ASN A 331 -45.62 -26.74 28.81
N GLU A 332 -46.34 -27.80 28.41
CA GLU A 332 -47.57 -27.73 27.65
C GLU A 332 -48.61 -26.95 28.45
N HIS A 333 -49.07 -25.81 27.94
CA HIS A 333 -50.48 -25.47 28.06
C HIS A 333 -50.92 -24.55 26.91
N SER A 334 -51.93 -25.03 26.22
CA SER A 334 -52.65 -24.46 25.11
C SER A 334 -53.25 -23.09 25.44
N ASN A 335 -53.07 -22.12 24.54
CA ASN A 335 -54.14 -21.22 24.10
C ASN A 335 -53.76 -20.53 22.78
N PRO A 336 -54.67 -20.42 21.80
CA PRO A 336 -54.40 -19.73 20.54
C PRO A 336 -54.90 -18.28 20.63
N LEU A 337 -54.01 -17.28 20.56
CA LEU A 337 -54.49 -15.93 20.24
C LEU A 337 -53.43 -14.98 19.67
N LEU A 338 -53.77 -14.46 18.48
CA LEU A 338 -53.29 -13.27 17.77
C LEU A 338 -51.79 -13.15 17.40
N LYS A 339 -51.54 -13.30 16.09
CA LYS A 339 -50.36 -12.76 15.38
C LYS A 339 -50.53 -11.26 15.13
N PRO A 340 -49.53 -10.41 15.41
CA PRO A 340 -49.37 -9.16 14.69
C PRO A 340 -48.58 -9.42 13.40
N ILE A 341 -49.13 -8.90 12.31
CA ILE A 341 -48.49 -8.80 10.99
C ILE A 341 -47.42 -7.72 11.09
N THR A 342 -46.15 -8.09 10.93
CA THR A 342 -45.11 -7.13 10.54
C THR A 342 -44.38 -7.65 9.32
N SER A 343 -44.57 -6.91 8.24
CA SER A 343 -44.01 -7.03 6.91
C SER A 343 -42.50 -6.73 6.87
N HIS A 344 -41.84 -7.32 5.86
CA HIS A 344 -40.53 -6.97 5.29
C HIS A 344 -39.26 -7.47 6.00
N SER A 345 -38.71 -8.59 5.50
CA SER A 345 -37.53 -8.52 4.61
C SER A 345 -37.35 -9.83 3.84
N TYR A 346 -37.58 -9.78 2.53
CA TYR A 346 -37.33 -10.83 1.56
C TYR A 346 -35.82 -10.87 1.25
N LEU A 347 -35.04 -11.73 1.90
CA LEU A 347 -33.72 -12.16 1.38
C LEU A 347 -33.11 -13.34 2.13
N GLU A 348 -33.84 -14.44 2.28
CA GLU A 348 -33.21 -15.70 2.71
C GLU A 348 -34.02 -16.92 2.24
N THR A 349 -34.06 -17.17 0.94
CA THR A 349 -34.52 -18.46 0.41
C THR A 349 -33.81 -18.77 -0.90
N LEU A 350 -32.54 -19.17 -0.84
CA LEU A 350 -31.85 -19.75 -1.99
C LEU A 350 -30.77 -20.77 -1.65
N ASN A 351 -30.86 -21.50 -0.54
CA ASN A 351 -29.88 -22.57 -0.23
C ASN A 351 -30.46 -23.81 0.47
N LYS A 352 -31.67 -24.22 0.10
CA LYS A 352 -32.19 -25.54 0.49
C LYS A 352 -32.88 -26.22 -0.69
N ILE A 353 -32.07 -26.66 -1.65
CA ILE A 353 -32.46 -27.76 -2.54
C ILE A 353 -31.78 -29.01 -1.98
N ASN A 354 -32.57 -29.79 -1.27
CA ASN A 354 -32.27 -31.18 -0.94
C ASN A 354 -32.32 -31.98 -2.24
N SER A 355 -31.18 -32.49 -2.68
CA SER A 355 -31.09 -33.47 -3.76
C SER A 355 -31.34 -34.87 -3.18
N ASN A 356 -32.60 -35.25 -3.12
CA ASN A 356 -33.02 -36.65 -3.14
C ASN A 356 -34.18 -36.73 -4.12
N ASP A 357 -33.87 -36.84 -5.41
CA ASP A 357 -34.82 -37.42 -6.35
C ASP A 357 -34.08 -38.25 -7.40
N THR A 358 -34.52 -39.50 -7.42
CA THR A 358 -34.19 -40.58 -8.31
C THR A 358 -34.69 -40.31 -9.73
N LEU A 359 -33.79 -40.47 -10.70
CA LEU A 359 -34.00 -41.00 -12.05
C LEU A 359 -35.40 -40.89 -12.68
N THR A 360 -35.54 -40.02 -13.67
CA THR A 360 -36.24 -40.38 -14.92
C THR A 360 -35.50 -39.79 -16.12
N ASN A 361 -35.10 -40.70 -17.01
CA ASN A 361 -34.57 -40.41 -18.33
C ASN A 361 -35.50 -39.50 -19.12
N ASN A 362 -34.95 -38.43 -19.70
CA ASN A 362 -35.19 -38.15 -21.10
C ASN A 362 -34.07 -37.28 -21.66
N SER A 363 -33.56 -37.76 -22.78
CA SER A 363 -32.62 -37.11 -23.67
C SER A 363 -33.20 -35.82 -24.22
N GLU A 364 -32.51 -34.70 -24.03
CA GLU A 364 -32.48 -33.65 -25.04
C GLU A 364 -31.14 -32.93 -24.98
N TYR A 365 -30.44 -33.05 -26.11
CA TYR A 365 -29.12 -32.53 -26.39
C TYR A 365 -29.27 -31.03 -26.68
N TYR A 366 -28.82 -30.17 -25.76
CA TYR A 366 -28.62 -28.75 -26.05
C TYR A 366 -27.13 -28.40 -25.94
N ASP A 367 -26.59 -28.16 -27.13
CA ASP A 367 -25.25 -27.71 -27.45
C ASP A 367 -25.01 -26.30 -26.88
N THR A 368 -24.27 -26.18 -25.77
CA THR A 368 -23.81 -24.89 -25.26
C THR A 368 -22.40 -24.61 -25.75
N ASN A 369 -22.29 -24.19 -27.01
CA ASN A 369 -21.07 -23.66 -27.61
C ASN A 369 -21.41 -22.41 -28.46
N SER A 370 -21.77 -21.29 -27.84
CA SER A 370 -21.98 -20.04 -28.62
C SER A 370 -21.88 -18.70 -27.87
N VAL A 371 -21.15 -18.61 -26.74
CA VAL A 371 -21.00 -17.31 -26.03
C VAL A 371 -19.55 -16.77 -25.98
N PHE A 372 -18.56 -17.48 -26.55
CA PHE A 372 -17.15 -17.05 -26.47
C PHE A 372 -16.51 -16.48 -27.76
N ASN A 373 -17.28 -16.21 -28.82
CA ASN A 373 -16.74 -15.71 -30.09
C ASN A 373 -17.04 -14.24 -30.44
N THR A 374 -17.70 -13.47 -29.56
CA THR A 374 -18.08 -12.07 -29.86
C THR A 374 -17.13 -11.01 -29.28
N LEU A 375 -15.91 -11.38 -28.88
CA LEU A 375 -14.90 -10.44 -28.37
C LEU A 375 -13.54 -10.51 -29.11
N LYS A 376 -13.45 -11.22 -30.24
CA LYS A 376 -12.17 -11.40 -30.97
C LYS A 376 -12.11 -10.80 -32.38
N SER A 377 -13.05 -9.94 -32.77
CA SER A 377 -12.97 -9.20 -34.04
C SER A 377 -13.12 -7.69 -33.78
N ASN A 378 -12.03 -6.99 -33.48
CA ASN A 378 -11.88 -5.55 -33.74
C ASN A 378 -10.45 -5.00 -33.55
N TYR A 379 -9.41 -5.85 -33.51
CA TYR A 379 -8.01 -5.41 -33.31
C TYR A 379 -7.07 -5.72 -34.47
N SER A 380 -7.58 -5.72 -35.70
CA SER A 380 -6.77 -5.83 -36.91
C SER A 380 -7.20 -4.78 -37.93
N ASN A 381 -6.84 -3.51 -37.68
CA ASN A 381 -6.79 -2.45 -38.70
C ASN A 381 -6.14 -1.18 -38.12
N TYR A 382 -4.88 -1.25 -37.69
CA TYR A 382 -4.06 -0.05 -37.49
C TYR A 382 -2.57 -0.41 -37.56
N SER A 383 -2.12 -0.76 -38.77
CA SER A 383 -0.69 -0.77 -39.10
C SER A 383 -0.53 -0.52 -40.60
N ASN A 384 -0.78 0.71 -41.00
CA ASN A 384 -0.28 1.30 -42.24
C ASN A 384 -0.50 2.80 -42.18
N TYR A 385 0.38 3.52 -41.48
CA TYR A 385 0.70 4.92 -41.77
C TYR A 385 2.06 5.28 -41.16
N LYS A 386 3.03 5.47 -42.07
CA LYS A 386 4.33 6.14 -41.98
C LYS A 386 5.39 5.62 -41.01
#